data_AF-A0A931VS29-F1
#
_entry.id   AF-A0A931VS29-F1
#
_cell.length_a   1.000
_cell.length_b   1.000
_cell.length_c   1.000
_cell.angle_alpha   90.00
_cell.angle_beta   90.00
_cell.angle_gamma   90.00
#
_symmetry.space_group_name_H-M   'P 1'
#
loop_
_entity.id
_entity.type
_entity.pdbx_description
1 polymer ?
#
loop_
_entity_poly.entity_id
_entity_poly.type
_entity_poly.pdbx_seq_one_letter_code
_entity_poly.pdbx_strand_id
1 'polypeptide(L)'
;MPTAEDVTSRLGQLLVEEGLLSRKHLDDLLGSVPEAVLSRKRPGEIFLEKGLVGEEDLTRLLGTLYNLPVMRLDKVHIRPAILRLIPEALARRHRMIPLFLVESELTLAVTQPLDQKTLDQITRQTACTIAPVLIRRSDADMAFGLYYAEAGAEGDESREKLMAELDIAERQKPQDGRIEIKVGSKELDLRVSTLPTVFGEKVVLRLLNRQSVQVDLDVLGFSSGSLETIKRLSREPYGLILVTGPTGSGKSTTLYAALNFIKSPELNIVTVEDPVEYQLPGINQVPVNRKKDVTFATALRSILRQDPDIILVGEIRDPETGNIACEAALTGHLVLSTLHTNDAPSALTRLLEMGIEPFLVAPSLLMIVGQRLVRTICPACAEEVRPSRESLAGLGLADVPPDITFHRGRGCDACGRRGYKGRTGIHEVLVMDETLREMIAARATANAIRKYA
;
A
#
# COMPACT_ATOMS: atom_id res chain seq x y z
N MET A 1 51.38 -18.92 -21.54
CA MET A 1 49.92 -18.86 -21.31
C MET A 1 49.27 -19.64 -22.44
N PRO A 2 48.24 -20.48 -22.18
CA PRO A 2 47.54 -21.21 -23.23
C PRO A 2 46.98 -20.23 -24.27
N THR A 3 47.01 -20.61 -25.54
CA THR A 3 46.45 -19.77 -26.61
C THR A 3 44.91 -19.74 -26.51
N ALA A 4 44.26 -18.76 -27.12
CA ALA A 4 42.79 -18.71 -27.16
C ALA A 4 42.19 -19.97 -27.82
N GLU A 5 42.96 -20.59 -28.72
CA GLU A 5 42.64 -21.86 -29.36
C GLU A 5 42.69 -23.04 -28.38
N ASP A 6 43.70 -23.11 -27.49
CA ASP A 6 43.80 -24.14 -26.44
C ASP A 6 42.61 -24.12 -25.47
N VAL A 7 42.16 -22.92 -25.10
CA VAL A 7 41.02 -22.74 -24.18
C VAL A 7 39.70 -23.10 -24.85
N THR A 8 39.55 -22.75 -26.14
CA THR A 8 38.37 -23.12 -26.94
C THR A 8 38.30 -24.61 -27.17
N SER A 9 39.43 -25.24 -27.48
CA SER A 9 39.55 -26.68 -27.67
C SER A 9 39.24 -27.44 -26.39
N ARG A 10 39.74 -26.99 -25.24
CA ARG A 10 39.51 -27.64 -23.94
C ARG A 10 38.06 -27.51 -23.45
N LEU A 11 37.46 -26.32 -23.60
CA LEU A 11 36.03 -26.12 -23.30
C LEU A 11 35.14 -26.92 -24.25
N GLY A 12 35.49 -26.95 -25.54
CA GLY A 12 34.80 -27.74 -26.56
C GLY A 12 34.86 -29.24 -26.29
N GLN A 13 36.02 -29.76 -25.88
CA GLN A 13 36.19 -31.17 -25.50
C GLN A 13 35.32 -31.54 -24.28
N LEU A 14 35.30 -30.70 -23.24
CA LEU A 14 34.44 -30.89 -22.06
C LEU A 14 32.95 -30.87 -22.43
N LEU A 15 32.54 -30.00 -23.35
CA LEU A 15 31.16 -29.97 -23.85
C LEU A 15 30.78 -31.24 -24.61
N VAL A 16 31.73 -31.87 -25.32
CA VAL A 16 31.53 -33.15 -26.01
C VAL A 16 31.47 -34.31 -25.01
N GLU A 17 32.33 -34.32 -23.99
CA GLU A 17 32.37 -35.35 -22.94
C GLU A 17 31.07 -35.40 -22.12
N GLU A 18 30.49 -34.24 -21.81
CA GLU A 18 29.22 -34.11 -21.07
C GLU A 18 27.98 -34.29 -21.98
N GLY A 19 28.18 -34.60 -23.27
CA GLY A 19 27.10 -34.85 -24.23
C GLY A 19 26.31 -33.62 -24.65
N LEU A 20 26.80 -32.42 -24.32
CA LEU A 20 26.16 -31.12 -24.61
C LEU A 20 26.50 -30.61 -26.02
N LEU A 21 27.57 -31.12 -26.64
CA LEU A 21 27.98 -30.77 -28.00
C LEU A 21 28.38 -32.03 -28.79
N SER A 22 28.01 -32.13 -30.06
CA SER A 22 28.50 -33.22 -30.90
C SER A 22 29.94 -32.94 -31.37
N ARG A 23 30.78 -33.98 -31.41
CA ARG A 23 32.17 -33.85 -31.90
C ARG A 23 32.24 -33.25 -33.31
N LYS A 24 31.29 -33.63 -34.17
CA LYS A 24 31.12 -33.05 -35.51
C LYS A 24 30.85 -31.55 -35.48
N HIS A 25 29.96 -31.08 -34.60
CA HIS A 25 29.66 -29.65 -34.47
C HIS A 25 30.83 -28.85 -33.89
N LEU A 26 31.66 -29.46 -33.04
CA LEU A 26 32.89 -28.83 -32.55
C LEU A 26 33.92 -28.66 -33.67
N ASP A 27 34.17 -29.71 -34.45
CA ASP A 27 35.11 -29.69 -35.57
C ASP A 27 34.66 -28.70 -36.66
N ASP A 28 33.37 -28.67 -36.99
CA ASP A 28 32.77 -27.72 -37.94
C ASP A 28 32.91 -26.26 -37.45
N LEU A 29 32.78 -26.02 -36.13
CA LEU A 29 32.95 -24.68 -35.55
C LEU A 29 34.41 -24.23 -35.58
N LEU A 30 35.35 -25.10 -35.20
CA LEU A 30 36.78 -24.79 -35.22
C LEU A 30 37.31 -24.58 -36.65
N GLY A 31 36.75 -25.29 -37.64
CA GLY A 31 37.09 -25.13 -39.05
C GLY A 31 36.46 -23.91 -39.74
N SER A 32 35.36 -23.36 -39.22
CA SER A 32 34.60 -22.28 -39.86
C SER A 32 34.83 -20.88 -39.27
N VAL A 33 35.42 -20.79 -38.08
CA VAL A 33 35.70 -19.52 -37.41
C VAL A 33 37.15 -19.11 -37.67
N PRO A 34 37.42 -17.94 -38.30
CA PRO A 34 38.78 -17.46 -38.53
C PRO A 34 39.55 -17.30 -37.21
N GLU A 35 40.85 -17.62 -37.22
CA GLU A 35 41.74 -17.56 -36.03
C GLU A 35 41.74 -16.17 -35.36
N ALA A 36 41.57 -15.10 -36.15
CA ALA A 36 41.41 -13.73 -35.65
C ALA A 36 40.13 -13.47 -34.83
N VAL A 37 39.09 -14.30 -35.01
CA VAL A 37 37.82 -14.24 -34.27
C VAL A 37 37.89 -15.13 -33.03
N LEU A 38 38.51 -16.31 -33.13
CA LEU A 38 38.81 -17.18 -31.96
C LEU A 38 39.70 -16.47 -30.93
N SER A 39 40.59 -15.58 -31.39
CA SER A 39 41.46 -14.77 -30.52
C SER A 39 40.79 -13.51 -29.94
N ARG A 40 39.68 -13.03 -30.53
CA ARG A 40 38.97 -11.81 -30.09
C ARG A 40 37.69 -12.07 -29.31
N LYS A 41 36.96 -13.14 -29.63
CA LYS A 41 35.74 -13.54 -28.92
C LYS A 41 36.06 -14.59 -27.86
N ARG A 42 35.32 -14.56 -26.76
CA ARG A 42 35.55 -15.51 -25.67
C ARG A 42 34.95 -16.87 -26.06
N PRO A 43 35.64 -17.99 -25.82
CA PRO A 43 35.26 -19.28 -26.40
C PRO A 43 33.81 -19.72 -26.12
N GLY A 44 33.34 -19.55 -24.88
CA GLY A 44 31.97 -19.86 -24.46
C GLY A 44 30.88 -19.02 -25.16
N GLU A 45 31.19 -17.79 -25.57
CA GLU A 45 30.22 -16.91 -26.25
C GLU A 45 29.90 -17.41 -27.65
N ILE A 46 30.87 -18.06 -28.32
CA ILE A 46 30.68 -18.60 -29.67
C ILE A 46 29.70 -19.79 -29.64
N PHE A 47 29.81 -20.66 -28.64
CA PHE A 47 28.89 -21.80 -28.48
C PHE A 47 27.46 -21.36 -28.14
N LEU A 48 27.30 -20.30 -27.34
CA LEU A 48 25.99 -19.72 -27.02
C LEU A 48 25.35 -19.03 -28.23
N GLU A 49 26.10 -18.17 -28.94
CA GLU A 49 25.58 -17.42 -30.11
C GLU A 49 25.10 -18.34 -31.24
N LYS A 50 25.74 -19.51 -31.39
CA LYS A 50 25.37 -20.52 -32.38
C LYS A 50 24.25 -21.46 -31.91
N GLY A 51 23.73 -21.27 -30.69
CA GLY A 51 22.68 -22.12 -30.11
C GLY A 51 23.11 -23.57 -29.90
N LEU A 52 24.43 -23.82 -29.81
CA LEU A 52 24.99 -25.16 -29.68
C LEU A 52 24.94 -25.67 -28.24
N VAL A 53 24.88 -24.75 -27.26
CA VAL A 53 24.88 -25.05 -25.82
C VAL A 53 23.93 -24.08 -25.12
N GLY A 54 23.17 -24.57 -24.13
CA GLY A 54 22.33 -23.74 -23.27
C GLY A 54 23.15 -22.90 -22.29
N GLU A 55 22.63 -21.74 -21.92
CA GLU A 55 23.31 -20.82 -21.00
C GLU A 55 23.52 -21.42 -19.60
N GLU A 56 22.53 -22.14 -19.10
CA GLU A 56 22.60 -22.81 -17.79
C GLU A 56 23.68 -23.89 -17.77
N ASP A 57 23.77 -24.69 -18.84
CA ASP A 57 24.79 -25.73 -18.99
C ASP A 57 26.19 -25.15 -19.10
N LEU A 58 26.36 -24.07 -19.87
CA LEU A 58 27.65 -23.41 -20.01
C LEU A 58 28.10 -22.78 -18.67
N THR A 59 27.21 -22.07 -17.97
CA THR A 59 27.55 -21.47 -16.66
C THR A 59 27.94 -22.57 -15.67
N ARG A 60 27.20 -23.69 -15.63
CA ARG A 60 27.53 -24.84 -14.76
C ARG A 60 28.92 -25.40 -15.07
N LEU A 61 29.25 -25.61 -16.35
CA LEU A 61 30.55 -26.15 -16.75
C LEU A 61 31.71 -25.21 -16.45
N LEU A 62 31.52 -23.91 -16.67
CA LEU A 62 32.51 -22.90 -16.31
C LEU A 62 32.70 -22.85 -14.79
N GLY A 63 31.64 -23.01 -14.00
CA GLY A 63 31.74 -23.13 -12.54
C GLY A 63 32.65 -24.29 -12.12
N THR A 64 32.47 -25.47 -12.72
CA THR A 64 33.33 -26.64 -12.47
C THR A 64 34.77 -26.41 -12.93
N LEU A 65 34.96 -25.92 -14.16
CA LEU A 65 36.29 -25.75 -14.76
C LEU A 65 37.17 -24.77 -13.99
N TYR A 66 36.58 -23.69 -13.48
CA TYR A 66 37.29 -22.62 -12.77
C TYR A 66 37.15 -22.70 -11.25
N ASN A 67 36.49 -23.75 -10.74
CA ASN A 67 36.20 -23.95 -9.31
C ASN A 67 35.52 -22.73 -8.68
N LEU A 68 34.51 -22.18 -9.37
CA LEU A 68 33.72 -21.04 -8.91
C LEU A 68 32.29 -21.48 -8.56
N PRO A 69 31.74 -21.03 -7.43
CA PRO A 69 30.34 -21.30 -7.10
C PRO A 69 29.40 -20.60 -8.11
N VAL A 70 28.35 -21.30 -8.52
CA VAL A 70 27.32 -20.76 -9.43
C VAL A 70 26.14 -20.24 -8.61
N MET A 71 25.64 -19.06 -8.98
CA MET A 71 24.52 -18.41 -8.30
C MET A 71 23.46 -17.95 -9.31
N ARG A 72 22.17 -18.00 -8.93
CA ARG A 72 21.07 -17.36 -9.67
C ARG A 72 20.65 -16.08 -8.98
N LEU A 73 20.36 -15.03 -9.76
CA LEU A 73 20.01 -13.71 -9.23
C LEU A 73 18.50 -13.48 -9.02
N ASP A 74 17.64 -14.44 -9.37
CA ASP A 74 16.17 -14.31 -9.38
C ASP A 74 15.54 -13.80 -8.06
N LYS A 75 16.24 -13.92 -6.92
CA LYS A 75 15.76 -13.54 -5.58
C LYS A 75 16.76 -12.69 -4.79
N VAL A 76 17.80 -12.18 -5.44
CA VAL A 76 18.85 -11.40 -4.76
C VAL A 76 18.47 -9.94 -4.77
N HIS A 77 18.36 -9.32 -3.59
CA HIS A 77 18.18 -7.88 -3.46
C HIS A 77 19.53 -7.24 -3.10
N ILE A 78 20.05 -6.43 -4.02
CA ILE A 78 21.34 -5.75 -3.86
C ILE A 78 21.12 -4.37 -3.27
N ARG A 79 21.75 -4.10 -2.12
CA ARG A 79 21.70 -2.76 -1.49
C ARG A 79 22.48 -1.75 -2.35
N PRO A 80 21.98 -0.54 -2.62
CA PRO A 80 22.67 0.43 -3.48
C PRO A 80 24.06 0.82 -2.99
N ALA A 81 24.29 0.83 -1.67
CA ALA A 81 25.62 1.08 -1.10
C ALA A 81 26.67 0.07 -1.60
N ILE A 82 26.26 -1.16 -1.90
CA ILE A 82 27.13 -2.22 -2.43
C ILE A 82 27.43 -1.99 -3.92
N LEU A 83 26.44 -1.54 -4.70
CA LEU A 83 26.62 -1.19 -6.12
C LEU A 83 27.67 -0.09 -6.32
N ARG A 84 27.77 0.86 -5.38
CA ARG A 84 28.72 1.98 -5.41
C ARG A 84 30.17 1.59 -5.11
N LEU A 85 30.42 0.38 -4.59
CA LEU A 85 31.79 -0.09 -4.33
C LEU A 85 32.60 -0.25 -5.61
N ILE A 86 31.93 -0.56 -6.73
CA ILE A 86 32.55 -0.75 -8.04
C ILE A 86 31.98 0.29 -9.01
N PRO A 87 32.81 1.13 -9.64
CA PRO A 87 32.34 2.09 -10.63
C PRO A 87 31.58 1.40 -11.77
N GLU A 88 30.46 1.99 -12.18
CA GLU A 88 29.60 1.43 -13.24
C GLU A 88 30.38 1.12 -14.53
N ALA A 89 31.30 2.00 -14.93
CA ALA A 89 32.14 1.77 -16.10
C ALA A 89 32.95 0.46 -15.99
N LEU A 90 33.46 0.13 -14.80
CA LEU A 90 34.19 -1.10 -14.54
C LEU A 90 33.24 -2.30 -14.47
N ALA A 91 32.11 -2.14 -13.79
CA ALA A 91 31.05 -3.14 -13.70
C ALA A 91 30.57 -3.57 -15.09
N ARG A 92 30.25 -2.60 -15.97
CA ARG A 92 29.82 -2.85 -17.36
C ARG A 92 30.91 -3.45 -18.22
N ARG A 93 32.14 -2.91 -18.15
CA ARG A 93 33.27 -3.38 -18.97
C ARG A 93 33.56 -4.87 -18.76
N HIS A 94 33.49 -5.32 -17.50
CA HIS A 94 33.78 -6.69 -17.14
C HIS A 94 32.54 -7.54 -16.87
N ARG A 95 31.33 -7.00 -17.08
CA ARG A 95 30.04 -7.64 -16.80
C ARG A 95 30.02 -8.30 -15.41
N MET A 96 30.30 -7.49 -14.40
CA MET A 96 30.31 -7.90 -13.00
C MET A 96 29.34 -7.04 -12.18
N ILE A 97 28.76 -7.64 -11.13
CA ILE A 97 27.79 -6.98 -10.26
C ILE A 97 28.13 -7.32 -8.80
N PRO A 98 28.44 -6.35 -7.94
CA PRO A 98 28.65 -6.60 -6.52
C PRO A 98 27.31 -6.95 -5.86
N LEU A 99 27.24 -8.06 -5.13
CA LEU A 99 25.98 -8.58 -4.58
C LEU A 99 25.78 -8.21 -3.12
N PHE A 100 26.72 -8.59 -2.26
CA PHE A 100 26.69 -8.30 -0.82
C PHE A 100 28.10 -8.30 -0.25
N LEU A 101 28.27 -7.55 0.83
CA LEU A 101 29.51 -7.44 1.61
C LEU A 101 29.25 -8.04 2.99
N VAL A 102 30.07 -9.01 3.37
CA VAL A 102 30.07 -9.61 4.71
C VAL A 102 31.43 -9.35 5.33
N GLU A 103 31.45 -8.58 6.41
CA GLU A 103 32.69 -8.07 7.02
C GLU A 103 33.56 -7.32 5.99
N SER A 104 34.64 -7.93 5.50
CA SER A 104 35.55 -7.40 4.50
C SER A 104 35.60 -8.23 3.20
N GLU A 105 34.69 -9.18 3.04
CA GLU A 105 34.58 -10.03 1.84
C GLU A 105 33.40 -9.59 0.96
N LEU A 106 33.70 -9.13 -0.26
CA LEU A 106 32.73 -8.68 -1.25
C LEU A 106 32.43 -9.83 -2.21
N THR A 107 31.19 -10.33 -2.16
CA THR A 107 30.69 -11.29 -3.14
C THR A 107 30.42 -10.59 -4.46
N LEU A 108 31.15 -10.97 -5.50
CA LEU A 108 31.12 -10.34 -6.81
C LEU A 108 30.57 -11.32 -7.85
N ALA A 109 29.38 -11.04 -8.37
CA ALA A 109 28.83 -11.82 -9.45
C ALA A 109 29.52 -11.49 -10.76
N VAL A 110 29.92 -12.51 -11.51
CA VAL A 110 30.63 -12.38 -12.78
C VAL A 110 30.04 -13.35 -13.79
N THR A 111 29.93 -12.96 -15.05
CA THR A 111 29.51 -13.89 -16.11
C THR A 111 30.63 -14.84 -16.54
N GLN A 112 31.85 -14.60 -16.04
CA GLN A 112 33.06 -15.34 -16.36
C GLN A 112 34.16 -15.08 -15.34
N PRO A 113 35.17 -15.95 -15.23
CA PRO A 113 36.33 -15.71 -14.38
C PRO A 113 37.04 -14.39 -14.75
N LEU A 114 37.42 -13.63 -13.73
CA LEU A 114 38.21 -12.40 -13.88
C LEU A 114 39.69 -12.72 -13.91
N ASP A 115 40.47 -11.94 -14.67
CA ASP A 115 41.92 -12.05 -14.62
C ASP A 115 42.49 -11.49 -13.31
N GLN A 116 43.69 -11.93 -12.95
CA GLN A 116 44.34 -11.53 -11.70
C GLN A 116 44.51 -10.01 -11.60
N LYS A 117 44.81 -9.33 -12.72
CA LYS A 117 45.01 -7.88 -12.74
C LYS A 117 43.73 -7.13 -12.38
N THR A 118 42.59 -7.59 -12.86
CA THR A 118 41.26 -7.04 -12.60
C THR A 118 40.86 -7.28 -11.15
N LEU A 119 41.10 -8.50 -10.64
CA LEU A 119 40.87 -8.81 -9.22
C LEU A 119 41.71 -7.93 -8.30
N ASP A 120 43.00 -7.75 -8.59
CA ASP A 120 43.89 -6.87 -7.81
C ASP A 120 43.44 -5.41 -7.86
N GLN A 121 42.95 -4.94 -9.02
CA GLN A 121 42.41 -3.59 -9.18
C GLN A 121 41.17 -3.36 -8.32
N ILE A 122 40.21 -4.29 -8.36
CA ILE A 122 38.96 -4.18 -7.60
C ILE A 122 39.28 -4.26 -6.11
N THR A 123 40.12 -5.21 -5.70
CA THR A 123 40.56 -5.37 -4.30
C THR A 123 41.18 -4.08 -3.76
N ARG A 124 42.08 -3.44 -4.52
CA ARG A 124 42.69 -2.16 -4.11
C ARG A 124 41.68 -1.03 -3.99
N GLN A 125 40.69 -1.01 -4.88
CA GLN A 125 39.70 0.06 -4.92
C GLN A 125 38.63 -0.07 -3.83
N THR A 126 38.18 -1.29 -3.55
CA THR A 126 37.14 -1.58 -2.56
C THR A 126 37.70 -1.79 -1.16
N ALA A 127 39.01 -2.02 -1.03
CA ALA A 127 39.67 -2.50 0.19
C ALA A 127 39.03 -3.80 0.75
N CYS A 128 38.38 -4.59 -0.11
CA CYS A 128 37.69 -5.81 0.25
C CYS A 128 38.36 -7.02 -0.41
N THR A 129 38.36 -8.16 0.27
CA THR A 129 38.65 -9.46 -0.32
C THR A 129 37.53 -9.80 -1.30
N ILE A 130 37.85 -10.21 -2.53
CA ILE A 130 36.84 -10.47 -3.57
C ILE A 130 36.54 -11.96 -3.61
N ALA A 131 35.27 -12.32 -3.39
CA ALA A 131 34.74 -13.66 -3.56
C ALA A 131 33.91 -13.73 -4.86
N PRO A 132 34.49 -14.16 -6.00
CA PRO A 132 33.77 -14.22 -7.26
C PRO A 132 32.77 -15.38 -7.28
N VAL A 133 31.56 -15.11 -7.77
CA VAL A 133 30.52 -16.11 -8.02
C VAL A 133 30.08 -16.03 -9.48
N LEU A 134 29.89 -17.18 -10.12
CA LEU A 134 29.52 -17.23 -11.52
C LEU A 134 28.00 -17.13 -11.70
N ILE A 135 27.55 -16.27 -12.61
CA ILE A 135 26.13 -16.08 -12.94
C ILE A 135 25.89 -16.26 -14.44
N ARG A 136 24.62 -16.44 -14.82
CA ARG A 136 24.22 -16.41 -16.23
C ARG A 136 24.37 -14.99 -16.79
N ARG A 137 24.65 -14.89 -18.08
CA ARG A 137 24.67 -13.61 -18.80
C ARG A 137 23.28 -12.97 -18.84
N SER A 138 22.21 -13.74 -19.00
CA SER A 138 20.83 -13.26 -18.87
C SER A 138 20.57 -12.58 -17.53
N ASP A 139 21.10 -13.18 -16.44
CA ASP A 139 20.97 -12.64 -15.09
C ASP A 139 21.76 -11.34 -14.93
N ALA A 140 22.95 -11.27 -15.54
CA ALA A 140 23.76 -10.05 -15.55
C ALA A 140 23.07 -8.92 -16.35
N ASP A 141 22.59 -9.22 -17.55
CA ASP A 141 21.92 -8.24 -18.42
C ASP A 141 20.64 -7.71 -17.76
N MET A 142 19.84 -8.60 -17.13
CA MET A 142 18.69 -8.22 -16.32
C MET A 142 19.10 -7.32 -15.14
N ALA A 143 20.14 -7.69 -14.40
CA ALA A 143 20.61 -6.92 -13.26
C ALA A 143 21.23 -5.57 -13.68
N PHE A 144 21.89 -5.46 -14.83
CA PHE A 144 22.31 -4.17 -15.36
C PHE A 144 21.12 -3.30 -15.75
N GLY A 145 20.07 -3.88 -16.33
CA GLY A 145 18.81 -3.19 -16.60
C GLY A 145 18.10 -2.72 -15.34
N LEU A 146 18.11 -3.53 -14.28
CA LEU A 146 17.41 -3.24 -13.03
C LEU A 146 18.17 -2.30 -12.10
N TYR A 147 19.50 -2.43 -12.01
CA TYR A 147 20.31 -1.75 -11.01
C TYR A 147 21.19 -0.62 -11.57
N TYR A 148 21.60 -0.70 -12.84
CA TYR A 148 22.54 0.27 -13.44
C TYR A 148 21.91 1.14 -14.53
N ALA A 149 20.75 0.79 -15.10
CA ALA A 149 20.00 1.71 -15.95
C ALA A 149 19.47 2.93 -15.16
N GLU A 150 19.35 2.81 -13.84
CA GLU A 150 18.86 3.83 -12.91
C GLU A 150 19.98 4.43 -12.03
N ALA A 151 21.22 3.96 -12.12
CA ALA A 151 22.35 4.42 -11.28
C ALA A 151 22.92 5.80 -11.68
N GLY A 152 22.44 6.37 -12.79
CA GLY A 152 22.64 7.79 -13.12
C GLY A 152 21.76 8.75 -12.33
N ALA A 153 20.85 8.24 -11.49
CA ALA A 153 20.03 9.05 -10.59
C ALA A 153 20.38 8.71 -9.13
N GLU A 154 20.80 9.72 -8.39
CA GLU A 154 21.02 9.63 -6.95
C GLU A 154 19.75 9.20 -6.21
N GLY A 155 19.85 8.11 -5.43
CA GLY A 155 19.02 7.86 -4.25
C GLY A 155 17.97 6.76 -4.42
N ASP A 156 18.07 5.72 -3.59
CA ASP A 156 17.04 4.68 -3.42
C ASP A 156 15.69 5.28 -2.96
N GLU A 157 15.71 6.48 -2.35
CA GLU A 157 14.54 7.28 -1.96
C GLU A 157 13.84 8.00 -3.14
N SER A 158 14.46 7.95 -4.33
CA SER A 158 13.95 8.59 -5.54
C SER A 158 13.01 7.69 -6.34
N ARG A 159 12.93 6.39 -6.04
CA ARG A 159 12.06 5.44 -6.75
C ARG A 159 10.60 5.69 -6.41
N GLU A 160 10.26 5.83 -5.13
CA GLU A 160 8.88 6.12 -4.72
C GLU A 160 8.41 7.47 -5.25
N LYS A 161 9.30 8.48 -5.25
CA LYS A 161 9.01 9.79 -5.82
C LYS A 161 8.75 9.71 -7.32
N LEU A 162 9.63 9.03 -8.08
CA LEU A 162 9.45 8.85 -9.52
C LEU A 162 8.16 8.09 -9.84
N MET A 163 7.93 6.97 -9.15
CA MET A 163 6.73 6.14 -9.32
C MET A 163 5.44 6.89 -8.97
N ALA A 164 5.52 7.87 -8.06
CA ALA A 164 4.39 8.69 -7.63
C ALA A 164 4.29 10.06 -8.34
N GLU A 165 5.07 10.27 -9.41
CA GLU A 165 5.16 11.52 -10.18
C GLU A 165 5.54 12.76 -9.32
N LEU A 166 6.39 12.56 -8.30
CA LEU A 166 6.89 13.59 -7.41
C LEU A 166 8.23 14.17 -7.88
N ASP A 167 8.52 15.41 -7.47
CA ASP A 167 9.79 16.07 -7.78
C ASP A 167 10.91 15.47 -6.92
N ILE A 168 11.82 14.75 -7.58
CA ILE A 168 12.98 14.10 -6.96
C ILE A 168 13.99 15.12 -6.42
N ALA A 169 14.10 16.29 -7.07
CA ALA A 169 15.03 17.34 -6.68
C ALA A 169 14.53 18.14 -5.47
N GLU A 170 13.22 18.27 -5.32
CA GLU A 170 12.60 18.92 -4.16
C GLU A 170 12.63 17.98 -2.94
N ARG A 171 13.49 18.29 -1.96
CA ARG A 171 13.66 17.52 -0.71
C ARG A 171 13.35 18.33 0.55
N GLN A 172 12.95 19.58 0.41
CA GLN A 172 12.70 20.50 1.53
C GLN A 172 11.22 20.76 1.78
N LYS A 173 10.35 20.31 0.88
CA LYS A 173 8.90 20.40 1.04
C LYS A 173 8.27 19.01 1.14
N PRO A 174 7.22 18.84 1.96
CA PRO A 174 6.39 17.65 1.91
C PRO A 174 5.77 17.48 0.52
N GLN A 175 5.66 16.24 0.05
CA GLN A 175 5.06 15.90 -1.23
C GLN A 175 4.11 14.71 -1.09
N ASP A 176 3.00 14.74 -1.82
CA ASP A 176 2.00 13.67 -1.82
C ASP A 176 1.70 13.23 -3.25
N GLY A 177 1.66 11.92 -3.47
CA GLY A 177 1.45 11.32 -4.79
C GLY A 177 0.71 9.98 -4.71
N ARG A 178 0.50 9.36 -5.87
CA ARG A 178 -0.13 8.03 -6.00
C ARG A 178 0.70 7.13 -6.90
N ILE A 179 0.80 5.86 -6.53
CA ILE A 179 1.41 4.82 -7.36
C ILE A 179 0.36 3.74 -7.62
N GLU A 180 0.12 3.44 -8.89
CA GLU A 180 -0.65 2.27 -9.29
C GLU A 180 0.32 1.15 -9.70
N ILE A 181 0.27 0.02 -8.99
CA ILE A 181 1.09 -1.15 -9.31
C ILE A 181 0.24 -2.40 -9.47
N LYS A 182 0.64 -3.28 -10.39
CA LYS A 182 0.04 -4.59 -10.57
C LYS A 182 0.96 -5.66 -9.98
N VAL A 183 0.49 -6.35 -8.94
CA VAL A 183 1.22 -7.44 -8.29
C VAL A 183 0.44 -8.74 -8.52
N GLY A 184 0.91 -9.55 -9.47
CA GLY A 184 0.19 -10.73 -9.93
C GLY A 184 -1.14 -10.37 -10.59
N SER A 185 -2.25 -10.89 -10.07
CA SER A 185 -3.61 -10.57 -10.52
C SER A 185 -4.25 -9.39 -9.78
N LYS A 186 -3.57 -8.80 -8.77
CA LYS A 186 -4.11 -7.72 -7.95
C LYS A 186 -3.57 -6.37 -8.40
N GLU A 187 -4.48 -5.43 -8.58
CA GLU A 187 -4.16 -4.02 -8.75
C GLU A 187 -4.14 -3.35 -7.38
N LEU A 188 -3.01 -2.73 -7.05
CA LEU A 188 -2.79 -2.03 -5.79
C LEU A 188 -2.62 -0.55 -6.08
N ASP A 189 -3.34 0.27 -5.33
CA ASP A 189 -3.25 1.73 -5.37
C ASP A 189 -2.56 2.17 -4.07
N LEU A 190 -1.46 2.90 -4.17
CA LEU A 190 -0.64 3.34 -3.03
C LEU A 190 -0.66 4.84 -2.97
N ARG A 191 -1.04 5.43 -1.82
CA ARG A 191 -0.74 6.84 -1.54
C ARG A 191 0.66 6.95 -0.97
N VAL A 192 1.44 7.85 -1.52
CA VAL A 192 2.81 8.16 -1.10
C VAL A 192 2.81 9.54 -0.48
N SER A 193 3.42 9.68 0.69
CA SER A 193 3.65 10.97 1.33
C SER A 193 5.11 11.04 1.76
N THR A 194 5.84 12.05 1.31
CA THR A 194 7.21 12.35 1.73
C THR A 194 7.22 13.55 2.66
N LEU A 195 8.01 13.46 3.72
CA LEU A 195 8.15 14.50 4.73
C LEU A 195 9.64 14.71 5.03
N PRO A 196 10.21 15.90 4.79
CA PRO A 196 11.59 16.20 5.15
C PRO A 196 11.80 16.10 6.67
N THR A 197 12.89 15.47 7.09
CA THR A 197 13.31 15.33 8.49
C THR A 197 14.80 15.65 8.62
N VAL A 198 15.28 15.77 9.86
CA VAL A 198 16.71 16.03 10.12
C VAL A 198 17.66 14.94 9.61
N PHE A 199 17.15 13.74 9.33
CA PHE A 199 17.93 12.59 8.87
C PHE A 199 17.71 12.24 7.39
N GLY A 200 16.98 13.09 6.64
CA GLY A 200 16.53 12.79 5.27
C GLY A 200 15.01 12.81 5.15
N GLU A 201 14.44 12.25 4.09
CA GLU A 201 13.00 12.24 3.90
C GLU A 201 12.34 10.99 4.51
N LYS A 202 11.31 11.20 5.31
CA LYS A 202 10.41 10.13 5.75
C LYS A 202 9.38 9.87 4.67
N VAL A 203 9.36 8.66 4.13
CA VAL A 203 8.33 8.22 3.18
C VAL A 203 7.30 7.34 3.89
N VAL A 204 6.02 7.61 3.66
CA VAL A 204 4.90 6.77 4.11
C VAL A 204 4.14 6.28 2.89
N LEU A 205 4.07 4.96 2.73
CA LEU A 205 3.25 4.29 1.74
C LEU A 205 1.98 3.76 2.41
N ARG A 206 0.82 4.20 1.93
CA ARG A 206 -0.48 3.71 2.38
C ARG A 206 -1.15 2.92 1.26
N LEU A 207 -1.30 1.62 1.46
CA LEU A 207 -2.05 0.73 0.58
C LEU A 207 -3.55 1.05 0.64
N LEU A 208 -4.11 1.43 -0.50
CA LEU A 208 -5.54 1.49 -0.74
C LEU A 208 -5.97 0.18 -1.40
N ASN A 209 -6.96 -0.49 -0.80
CA ASN A 209 -7.48 -1.73 -1.34
C ASN A 209 -8.67 -1.42 -2.25
N ARG A 210 -8.50 -1.43 -3.58
CA ARG A 210 -9.60 -1.25 -4.55
C ARG A 210 -10.68 -2.34 -4.47
N GLN A 211 -10.42 -3.48 -3.81
CA GLN A 211 -11.39 -4.59 -3.71
C GLN A 211 -12.42 -4.42 -2.58
N SER A 212 -12.27 -3.43 -1.69
CA SER A 212 -13.23 -3.19 -0.58
C SER A 212 -14.34 -2.20 -0.92
N VAL A 213 -14.66 -2.00 -2.20
CA VAL A 213 -15.63 -0.98 -2.65
C VAL A 213 -17.09 -1.41 -2.48
N GLN A 214 -17.34 -2.73 -2.39
CA GLN A 214 -18.67 -3.30 -2.15
C GLN A 214 -18.73 -3.90 -0.74
N VAL A 215 -18.63 -3.04 0.27
CA VAL A 215 -18.87 -3.48 1.66
C VAL A 215 -20.35 -3.30 1.95
N ASP A 216 -21.00 -4.42 2.26
CA ASP A 216 -22.40 -4.42 2.67
C ASP A 216 -22.54 -3.88 4.10
N LEU A 217 -23.63 -3.16 4.36
CA LEU A 217 -23.90 -2.58 5.68
C LEU A 217 -24.06 -3.68 6.74
N ASP A 218 -24.57 -4.85 6.34
CA ASP A 218 -24.80 -6.02 7.19
C ASP A 218 -23.51 -6.63 7.78
N VAL A 219 -22.35 -6.40 7.15
CA VAL A 219 -21.07 -6.99 7.59
C VAL A 219 -20.19 -6.03 8.41
N LEU A 220 -20.68 -4.83 8.73
CA LEU A 220 -19.89 -3.79 9.43
C LEU A 220 -19.85 -3.94 10.96
N GLY A 221 -20.64 -4.86 11.53
CA GLY A 221 -20.68 -5.08 12.98
C GLY A 221 -21.74 -4.27 13.71
N PHE A 222 -22.80 -3.84 13.02
CA PHE A 222 -23.99 -3.30 13.68
C PHE A 222 -24.76 -4.40 14.41
N SER A 223 -25.35 -4.07 15.55
CA SER A 223 -26.38 -4.94 16.16
C SER A 223 -27.62 -4.96 15.26
N SER A 224 -28.46 -5.98 15.37
CA SER A 224 -29.67 -6.12 14.54
C SER A 224 -30.59 -4.89 14.63
N GLY A 225 -30.87 -4.40 15.84
CA GLY A 225 -31.71 -3.21 16.05
C GLY A 225 -31.09 -1.91 15.53
N SER A 226 -29.78 -1.72 15.73
CA SER A 226 -29.08 -0.55 15.16
C SER A 226 -29.05 -0.60 13.64
N LEU A 227 -28.83 -1.77 13.06
CA LEU A 227 -28.80 -1.96 11.61
C LEU A 227 -30.16 -1.66 10.97
N GLU A 228 -31.25 -2.16 11.55
CA GLU A 228 -32.61 -1.86 11.10
C GLU A 228 -32.89 -0.35 11.15
N THR A 229 -32.50 0.30 12.25
CA THR A 229 -32.66 1.75 12.44
C THR A 229 -31.90 2.53 11.37
N ILE A 230 -30.63 2.19 11.11
CA ILE A 230 -29.82 2.86 10.09
C ILE A 230 -30.40 2.65 8.70
N LYS A 231 -30.81 1.41 8.36
CA LYS A 231 -31.43 1.09 7.06
C LYS A 231 -32.73 1.87 6.86
N ARG A 232 -33.56 2.00 7.90
CA ARG A 232 -34.79 2.79 7.86
C ARG A 232 -34.49 4.27 7.65
N LEU A 233 -33.65 4.86 8.49
CA LEU A 233 -33.36 6.30 8.45
C LEU A 233 -32.56 6.72 7.22
N SER A 234 -31.77 5.83 6.62
CA SER A 234 -31.06 6.10 5.36
C SER A 234 -32.01 6.20 4.16
N ARG A 235 -33.26 5.73 4.27
CA ARG A 235 -34.28 5.81 3.22
C ARG A 235 -35.24 6.99 3.39
N GLU A 236 -35.04 7.82 4.41
CA GLU A 236 -35.81 9.05 4.56
C GLU A 236 -35.55 9.96 3.35
N PRO A 237 -36.57 10.67 2.85
CA PRO A 237 -36.43 11.51 1.67
C PRO A 237 -35.47 12.68 1.87
N TYR A 238 -35.35 13.16 3.11
CA TYR A 238 -34.48 14.27 3.46
C TYR A 238 -34.04 14.21 4.92
N GLY A 239 -32.99 14.97 5.23
CA GLY A 239 -32.44 15.08 6.57
C GLY A 239 -30.94 14.84 6.60
N LEU A 240 -30.31 15.10 7.75
CA LEU A 240 -28.88 15.01 7.96
C LEU A 240 -28.56 13.74 8.76
N ILE A 241 -27.65 12.93 8.24
CA ILE A 241 -27.08 11.75 8.89
C ILE A 241 -25.59 11.99 9.11
N LEU A 242 -25.12 11.83 10.35
CA LEU A 242 -23.72 12.02 10.69
C LEU A 242 -23.09 10.72 11.15
N VAL A 243 -21.90 10.42 10.64
CA VAL A 243 -21.04 9.36 11.19
C VAL A 243 -19.85 10.00 11.88
N THR A 244 -19.62 9.69 13.14
CA THR A 244 -18.60 10.33 13.96
C THR A 244 -17.53 9.36 14.44
N GLY A 245 -16.34 9.89 14.73
CA GLY A 245 -15.21 9.12 15.25
C GLY A 245 -13.87 9.68 14.79
N PRO A 246 -12.77 9.22 15.40
CA PRO A 246 -11.41 9.64 15.09
C PRO A 246 -10.99 9.11 13.72
N THR A 247 -9.77 9.48 13.32
CA THR A 247 -9.15 8.96 12.11
C THR A 247 -9.03 7.43 12.20
N GLY A 248 -9.41 6.73 11.13
CA GLY A 248 -9.32 5.27 11.07
C GLY A 248 -10.44 4.52 11.79
N SER A 249 -11.52 5.19 12.23
CA SER A 249 -12.69 4.52 12.80
C SER A 249 -13.63 3.87 11.77
N GLY A 250 -13.37 4.03 10.47
CA GLY A 250 -14.19 3.43 9.41
C GLY A 250 -15.38 4.25 8.94
N LYS A 251 -15.44 5.56 9.26
CA LYS A 251 -16.56 6.46 8.89
C LYS A 251 -16.91 6.40 7.39
N SER A 252 -15.91 6.60 6.54
CA SER A 252 -16.10 6.58 5.08
C SER A 252 -16.61 5.23 4.58
N THR A 253 -16.16 4.12 5.20
CA THR A 253 -16.65 2.78 4.87
C THR A 253 -18.13 2.63 5.20
N THR A 254 -18.57 3.12 6.35
CA THR A 254 -19.98 3.10 6.75
C THR A 254 -20.85 3.98 5.85
N LEU A 255 -20.38 5.19 5.50
CA LEU A 255 -21.09 6.08 4.59
C LEU A 255 -21.20 5.49 3.19
N TYR A 256 -20.14 4.90 2.66
CA TYR A 256 -20.17 4.23 1.35
C TYR A 256 -21.09 3.01 1.36
N ALA A 257 -21.12 2.24 2.46
CA ALA A 257 -22.05 1.12 2.60
C ALA A 257 -23.51 1.59 2.65
N ALA A 258 -23.79 2.69 3.36
CA ALA A 258 -25.13 3.30 3.39
C ALA A 258 -25.55 3.81 2.01
N LEU A 259 -24.65 4.49 1.28
CA LEU A 259 -24.91 4.91 -0.10
C LEU A 259 -25.18 3.73 -1.03
N ASN A 260 -24.37 2.66 -0.97
CA ASN A 260 -24.60 1.46 -1.77
C ASN A 260 -25.93 0.77 -1.44
N PHE A 261 -26.37 0.81 -0.17
CA PHE A 261 -27.64 0.23 0.25
C PHE A 261 -28.86 0.99 -0.31
N ILE A 262 -28.78 2.31 -0.45
CA ILE A 262 -29.89 3.17 -0.92
C ILE A 262 -29.82 3.49 -2.41
N LYS A 263 -28.67 3.27 -3.04
CA LYS A 263 -28.43 3.59 -4.44
C LYS A 263 -29.46 2.92 -5.35
N SER A 264 -30.09 3.73 -6.19
CA SER A 264 -31.01 3.34 -7.25
C SER A 264 -30.68 4.15 -8.51
N PRO A 265 -30.90 3.62 -9.74
CA PRO A 265 -30.80 4.41 -10.96
C PRO A 265 -31.74 5.63 -11.03
N GLU A 266 -32.78 5.64 -10.20
CA GLU A 266 -33.75 6.74 -10.10
C GLU A 266 -33.26 7.90 -9.22
N LEU A 267 -32.19 7.70 -8.44
CA LEU A 267 -31.69 8.68 -7.49
C LEU A 267 -30.39 9.31 -8.01
N ASN A 268 -30.35 10.63 -8.04
CA ASN A 268 -29.15 11.40 -8.31
C ASN A 268 -28.32 11.57 -7.02
N ILE A 269 -27.25 10.80 -6.92
CA ILE A 269 -26.33 10.83 -5.77
C ILE A 269 -25.06 11.58 -6.15
N VAL A 270 -24.74 12.64 -5.41
CA VAL A 270 -23.56 13.47 -5.64
C VAL A 270 -22.74 13.64 -4.35
N THR A 271 -21.41 13.51 -4.45
CA THR A 271 -20.51 13.61 -3.29
C THR A 271 -19.48 14.73 -3.46
N VAL A 272 -19.01 15.29 -2.35
CA VAL A 272 -17.80 16.11 -2.28
C VAL A 272 -16.84 15.55 -1.24
N GLU A 273 -15.60 15.25 -1.61
CA GLU A 273 -14.67 14.46 -0.78
C GLU A 273 -13.21 14.96 -0.85
N ASP A 274 -12.42 14.83 0.23
CA ASP A 274 -11.02 15.29 0.30
C ASP A 274 -10.07 14.18 0.83
N PRO A 275 -9.56 13.28 -0.03
CA PRO A 275 -9.92 13.04 -1.43
C PRO A 275 -11.01 11.98 -1.56
N VAL A 276 -11.46 11.72 -2.79
CA VAL A 276 -12.23 10.50 -3.10
C VAL A 276 -11.36 9.27 -2.79
N GLU A 277 -11.84 8.43 -1.87
CA GLU A 277 -11.14 7.23 -1.39
C GLU A 277 -11.23 6.10 -2.41
N TYR A 278 -12.43 5.86 -2.94
CA TYR A 278 -12.68 4.87 -4.00
C TYR A 278 -13.77 5.37 -4.94
N GLN A 279 -13.74 4.89 -6.19
CA GLN A 279 -14.79 5.17 -7.16
C GLN A 279 -16.00 4.27 -6.91
N LEU A 280 -17.15 4.88 -6.64
CA LEU A 280 -18.44 4.21 -6.50
C LEU A 280 -19.17 4.29 -7.85
N PRO A 281 -19.37 3.16 -8.56
CA PRO A 281 -20.08 3.17 -9.83
C PRO A 281 -21.46 3.80 -9.67
N GLY A 282 -21.92 4.62 -10.61
CA GLY A 282 -23.25 5.24 -10.58
C GLY A 282 -23.45 6.32 -9.50
N ILE A 283 -22.37 6.82 -8.90
CA ILE A 283 -22.39 7.97 -7.99
C ILE A 283 -21.45 9.04 -8.55
N ASN A 284 -21.90 10.30 -8.57
CA ASN A 284 -21.10 11.42 -9.06
C ASN A 284 -20.19 11.94 -7.93
N GLN A 285 -18.89 11.69 -8.00
CA GLN A 285 -17.96 12.05 -6.90
C GLN A 285 -17.06 13.23 -7.27
N VAL A 286 -17.15 14.33 -6.50
CA VAL A 286 -16.38 15.55 -6.70
C VAL A 286 -15.21 15.62 -5.71
N PRO A 287 -13.94 15.56 -6.16
CA PRO A 287 -12.81 15.76 -5.27
C PRO A 287 -12.64 17.25 -4.93
N VAL A 288 -12.35 17.56 -3.67
CA VAL A 288 -11.89 18.88 -3.24
C VAL A 288 -10.57 19.22 -3.93
N ASN A 289 -10.47 20.43 -4.48
CA ASN A 289 -9.26 20.94 -5.12
C ASN A 289 -9.05 22.42 -4.75
N ARG A 290 -8.33 22.64 -3.64
CA ARG A 290 -8.03 23.99 -3.13
C ARG A 290 -7.23 24.86 -4.11
N LYS A 291 -6.42 24.26 -5.00
CA LYS A 291 -5.66 25.01 -6.04
C LYS A 291 -6.57 25.59 -7.12
N LYS A 292 -7.75 25.00 -7.32
CA LYS A 292 -8.76 25.43 -8.30
C LYS A 292 -9.98 26.07 -7.63
N ASP A 293 -9.86 26.45 -6.36
CA ASP A 293 -10.95 27.02 -5.55
C ASP A 293 -12.19 26.11 -5.40
N VAL A 294 -12.00 24.79 -5.50
CA VAL A 294 -13.05 23.80 -5.22
C VAL A 294 -12.89 23.35 -3.77
N THR A 295 -13.62 23.98 -2.87
CA THR A 295 -13.72 23.68 -1.43
C THR A 295 -15.00 22.89 -1.12
N PHE A 296 -15.16 22.39 0.11
CA PHE A 296 -16.40 21.73 0.52
C PHE A 296 -17.62 22.64 0.31
N ALA A 297 -17.59 23.87 0.82
CA ALA A 297 -18.69 24.82 0.69
C ALA A 297 -19.01 25.21 -0.77
N THR A 298 -17.99 25.51 -1.60
CA THR A 298 -18.21 25.92 -3.00
C THR A 298 -18.71 24.78 -3.88
N ALA A 299 -18.18 23.57 -3.67
CA ALA A 299 -18.67 22.37 -4.34
C ALA A 299 -20.09 22.05 -3.90
N LEU A 300 -20.39 22.07 -2.59
CA LEU A 300 -21.73 21.78 -2.07
C LEU A 300 -22.79 22.74 -2.62
N ARG A 301 -22.50 24.05 -2.69
CA ARG A 301 -23.40 25.02 -3.35
C ARG A 301 -23.66 24.68 -4.81
N SER A 302 -22.65 24.16 -5.50
CA SER A 302 -22.76 23.79 -6.91
C SER A 302 -23.54 22.50 -7.09
N ILE A 303 -23.36 21.53 -6.20
CA ILE A 303 -24.12 20.28 -6.13
C ILE A 303 -25.61 20.56 -5.97
N LEU A 304 -26.01 21.52 -5.13
CA LEU A 304 -27.42 21.91 -4.96
C LEU A 304 -28.09 22.45 -6.24
N ARG A 305 -27.33 22.78 -7.27
CA ARG A 305 -27.85 23.18 -8.61
C ARG A 305 -27.78 22.04 -9.62
N GLN A 306 -27.53 20.82 -9.19
CA GLN A 306 -27.45 19.62 -10.03
C GLN A 306 -28.65 18.70 -9.87
N ASP A 307 -29.73 19.17 -9.22
CA ASP A 307 -30.92 18.37 -8.92
C ASP A 307 -30.59 17.06 -8.16
N PRO A 308 -29.80 17.10 -7.07
CA PRO A 308 -29.45 15.89 -6.33
C PRO A 308 -30.61 15.43 -5.43
N ASP A 309 -30.76 14.12 -5.25
CA ASP A 309 -31.63 13.56 -4.20
C ASP A 309 -30.83 13.35 -2.91
N ILE A 310 -29.59 12.88 -3.07
CA ILE A 310 -28.71 12.49 -1.96
C ILE A 310 -27.36 13.16 -2.11
N ILE A 311 -26.89 13.77 -1.03
CA ILE A 311 -25.62 14.49 -0.98
C ILE A 311 -24.71 13.87 0.08
N LEU A 312 -23.50 13.48 -0.30
CA LEU A 312 -22.45 13.13 0.67
C LEU A 312 -21.43 14.28 0.77
N VAL A 313 -21.33 14.88 1.94
CA VAL A 313 -20.26 15.83 2.26
C VAL A 313 -19.22 15.07 3.07
N GLY A 314 -17.99 14.92 2.56
CA GLY A 314 -16.97 14.07 3.18
C GLY A 314 -16.76 14.35 4.68
N GLU A 315 -16.82 15.63 5.07
CA GLU A 315 -16.79 16.08 6.46
C GLU A 315 -17.27 17.53 6.59
N ILE A 316 -17.75 17.88 7.78
CA ILE A 316 -18.06 19.27 8.14
C ILE A 316 -16.96 19.77 9.08
N ARG A 317 -16.17 20.74 8.62
CA ARG A 317 -15.06 21.34 9.40
C ARG A 317 -15.28 22.78 9.83
N ASP A 318 -16.17 23.47 9.14
CA ASP A 318 -16.39 24.91 9.24
C ASP A 318 -17.89 25.24 9.26
N PRO A 319 -18.28 26.40 9.81
CA PRO A 319 -19.68 26.82 9.88
C PRO A 319 -20.31 26.96 8.50
N GLU A 320 -19.56 27.38 7.48
CA GLU A 320 -20.11 27.61 6.15
C GLU A 320 -20.64 26.30 5.55
N THR A 321 -19.80 25.26 5.52
CA THR A 321 -20.17 23.93 5.05
C THR A 321 -21.30 23.34 5.89
N GLY A 322 -21.25 23.52 7.21
CA GLY A 322 -22.27 23.03 8.13
C GLY A 322 -23.65 23.67 7.94
N ASN A 323 -23.69 24.99 7.74
CA ASN A 323 -24.95 25.71 7.46
C ASN A 323 -25.56 25.25 6.14
N ILE A 324 -24.77 25.17 5.06
CA ILE A 324 -25.28 24.71 3.76
C ILE A 324 -25.77 23.26 3.84
N ALA A 325 -25.08 22.39 4.58
CA ALA A 325 -25.51 21.00 4.76
C ALA A 325 -26.84 20.89 5.52
N CYS A 326 -27.04 21.70 6.58
CA CYS A 326 -28.31 21.74 7.31
C CYS A 326 -29.43 22.33 6.46
N GLU A 327 -29.16 23.41 5.70
CA GLU A 327 -30.13 24.01 4.77
C GLU A 327 -30.53 23.03 3.65
N ALA A 328 -29.57 22.31 3.08
CA ALA A 328 -29.81 21.26 2.09
C ALA A 328 -30.75 20.17 2.66
N ALA A 329 -30.48 19.72 3.88
CA ALA A 329 -31.31 18.75 4.58
C ALA A 329 -32.74 19.25 4.82
N LEU A 330 -32.92 20.54 5.13
CA LEU A 330 -34.24 21.16 5.33
C LEU A 330 -34.99 21.44 4.02
N THR A 331 -34.27 21.51 2.90
CA THR A 331 -34.84 21.81 1.57
C THR A 331 -35.13 20.55 0.74
N GLY A 332 -35.19 19.39 1.39
CA GLY A 332 -35.65 18.15 0.76
C GLY A 332 -34.54 17.21 0.27
N HIS A 333 -33.30 17.39 0.72
CA HIS A 333 -32.19 16.51 0.36
C HIS A 333 -31.80 15.59 1.51
N LEU A 334 -31.44 14.34 1.22
CA LEU A 334 -30.78 13.49 2.21
C LEU A 334 -29.27 13.78 2.22
N VAL A 335 -28.77 14.31 3.32
CA VAL A 335 -27.37 14.71 3.48
C VAL A 335 -26.66 13.75 4.42
N LEU A 336 -25.56 13.16 3.94
CA LEU A 336 -24.68 12.32 4.74
C LEU A 336 -23.35 13.05 4.96
N SER A 337 -22.83 13.04 6.19
CA SER A 337 -21.52 13.61 6.46
C SER A 337 -20.79 12.98 7.64
N THR A 338 -19.57 13.46 7.89
CA THR A 338 -18.78 13.05 9.05
C THR A 338 -18.39 14.22 9.95
N LEU A 339 -18.19 13.90 11.23
CA LEU A 339 -17.53 14.77 12.19
C LEU A 339 -16.45 14.00 12.97
N HIS A 340 -15.50 14.74 13.53
CA HIS A 340 -14.45 14.21 14.37
C HIS A 340 -14.78 14.42 15.85
N THR A 341 -15.74 13.66 16.38
CA THR A 341 -16.06 13.61 17.81
C THR A 341 -15.79 12.23 18.40
N ASN A 342 -15.70 12.17 19.73
CA ASN A 342 -15.38 10.92 20.42
C ASN A 342 -16.58 9.99 20.55
N ASP A 343 -17.79 10.54 20.64
CA ASP A 343 -19.08 9.87 20.82
C ASP A 343 -20.17 10.58 19.99
N ALA A 344 -21.36 9.98 19.93
CA ALA A 344 -22.48 10.52 19.16
C ALA A 344 -23.07 11.83 19.76
N PRO A 345 -23.39 11.94 21.06
CA PRO A 345 -23.91 13.17 21.67
C PRO A 345 -23.00 14.39 21.48
N SER A 346 -21.68 14.21 21.54
CA SER A 346 -20.71 15.31 21.38
C SER A 346 -20.76 15.94 19.99
N ALA A 347 -21.28 15.23 18.98
CA ALA A 347 -21.44 15.79 17.63
C ALA A 347 -22.48 16.91 17.60
N LEU A 348 -23.56 16.81 18.39
CA LEU A 348 -24.54 17.88 18.55
C LEU A 348 -23.90 19.15 19.08
N THR A 349 -23.14 19.00 20.17
CA THR A 349 -22.43 20.13 20.79
C THR A 349 -21.40 20.72 19.82
N ARG A 350 -20.69 19.87 19.07
CA ARG A 350 -19.70 20.31 18.08
C ARG A 350 -20.30 21.16 16.97
N LEU A 351 -21.49 20.83 16.47
CA LEU A 351 -22.20 21.65 15.47
C LEU A 351 -22.49 23.06 16.01
N LEU A 352 -22.97 23.15 17.26
CA LEU A 352 -23.26 24.43 17.93
C LEU A 352 -21.98 25.24 18.19
N GLU A 353 -20.90 24.59 18.65
CA GLU A 353 -19.60 25.23 18.88
C GLU A 353 -18.96 25.76 17.59
N MET A 354 -19.21 25.11 16.45
CA MET A 354 -18.77 25.61 15.14
C MET A 354 -19.53 26.87 14.70
N GLY A 355 -20.64 27.21 15.36
CA GLY A 355 -21.46 28.37 15.04
C GLY A 355 -22.67 28.08 14.15
N ILE A 356 -23.10 26.81 14.06
CA ILE A 356 -24.34 26.45 13.36
C ILE A 356 -25.50 26.66 14.34
N GLU A 357 -26.52 27.36 13.90
CA GLU A 357 -27.61 27.75 14.79
C GLU A 357 -28.51 26.55 15.19
N PRO A 358 -28.95 26.46 16.46
CA PRO A 358 -29.79 25.35 16.94
C PRO A 358 -31.05 25.11 16.11
N PHE A 359 -31.67 26.18 15.61
CA PHE A 359 -32.90 26.09 14.82
C PHE A 359 -32.67 25.45 13.43
N LEU A 360 -31.42 25.37 12.95
CA LEU A 360 -31.05 24.63 11.75
C LEU A 360 -30.72 23.17 12.10
N VAL A 361 -29.95 22.95 13.17
CA VAL A 361 -29.48 21.61 13.56
C VAL A 361 -30.64 20.71 14.00
N ALA A 362 -31.51 21.19 14.89
CA ALA A 362 -32.56 20.38 15.50
C ALA A 362 -33.55 19.78 14.47
N PRO A 363 -34.11 20.54 13.51
CA PRO A 363 -35.03 19.98 12.53
C PRO A 363 -34.33 19.25 11.38
N SER A 364 -33.05 19.52 11.10
CA SER A 364 -32.34 18.87 9.98
C SER A 364 -31.83 17.48 10.31
N LEU A 365 -31.41 17.23 11.55
CA LEU A 365 -30.70 16.00 11.92
C LEU A 365 -31.66 14.81 12.17
N LEU A 366 -31.34 13.66 11.56
CA LEU A 366 -32.07 12.39 11.73
C LEU A 366 -31.40 11.47 12.74
N MET A 367 -30.09 11.24 12.57
CA MET A 367 -29.30 10.38 13.44
C MET A 367 -27.81 10.70 13.41
N ILE A 368 -27.14 10.28 14.47
CA ILE A 368 -25.68 10.30 14.60
C ILE A 368 -25.19 8.88 14.93
N VAL A 369 -24.23 8.39 14.16
CA VAL A 369 -23.57 7.10 14.38
C VAL A 369 -22.15 7.34 14.89
N GLY A 370 -21.93 7.19 16.18
CA GLY A 370 -20.59 7.14 16.78
C GLY A 370 -19.92 5.81 16.50
N GLN A 371 -18.68 5.83 15.99
CA GLN A 371 -18.01 4.61 15.52
C GLN A 371 -16.56 4.47 16.01
N ARG A 372 -16.17 3.22 16.31
CA ARG A 372 -14.79 2.77 16.47
C ARG A 372 -14.58 1.43 15.78
N LEU A 373 -13.32 1.13 15.41
CA LEU A 373 -12.93 -0.21 14.97
C LEU A 373 -12.18 -0.92 16.08
N VAL A 374 -12.61 -2.14 16.40
CA VAL A 374 -11.90 -3.04 17.29
C VAL A 374 -11.32 -4.22 16.51
N ARG A 375 -10.22 -4.77 17.00
CA ARG A 375 -9.59 -5.94 16.39
C ARG A 375 -10.38 -7.19 16.76
N THR A 376 -10.66 -8.05 15.79
CA THR A 376 -11.35 -9.34 16.02
C THR A 376 -10.35 -10.41 16.46
N ILE A 377 -10.76 -11.25 17.40
CA ILE A 377 -9.94 -12.37 17.88
C ILE A 377 -9.65 -13.33 16.72
N CYS A 378 -8.42 -13.83 16.64
CA CYS A 378 -8.04 -14.78 15.60
C CYS A 378 -8.77 -16.12 15.81
N PRO A 379 -9.58 -16.61 14.85
CA PRO A 379 -10.36 -17.82 15.03
C PRO A 379 -9.50 -19.08 15.18
N ALA A 380 -8.29 -19.10 14.62
CA ALA A 380 -7.38 -20.25 14.70
C ALA A 380 -6.70 -20.41 16.07
N CYS A 381 -6.72 -19.38 16.92
CA CYS A 381 -6.03 -19.41 18.21
C CYS A 381 -6.85 -18.78 19.34
N ALA A 382 -8.17 -18.67 19.13
CA ALA A 382 -9.10 -18.27 20.17
C ALA A 382 -9.09 -19.33 21.28
N GLU A 383 -9.00 -18.87 22.52
CA GLU A 383 -9.12 -19.72 23.70
C GLU A 383 -10.09 -19.05 24.68
N GLU A 384 -10.85 -19.88 25.37
CA GLU A 384 -11.77 -19.43 26.41
C GLU A 384 -10.98 -18.84 27.59
N VAL A 385 -11.49 -17.75 28.13
CA VAL A 385 -10.96 -17.12 29.33
C VAL A 385 -12.12 -16.78 30.27
N ARG A 386 -11.86 -16.85 31.57
CA ARG A 386 -12.80 -16.41 32.59
C ARG A 386 -12.21 -15.19 33.30
N PRO A 387 -12.64 -13.96 32.95
CA PRO A 387 -12.21 -12.76 33.64
C PRO A 387 -12.62 -12.81 35.12
N SER A 388 -11.85 -12.14 35.98
CA SER A 388 -12.25 -11.99 37.38
C SER A 388 -13.50 -11.10 37.49
N ARG A 389 -14.32 -11.32 38.52
CA ARG A 389 -15.49 -10.45 38.79
C ARG A 389 -15.08 -8.99 38.98
N GLU A 390 -13.92 -8.75 39.59
CA GLU A 390 -13.36 -7.40 39.75
C GLU A 390 -13.05 -6.74 38.41
N SER A 391 -12.47 -7.49 37.46
CA SER A 391 -12.20 -6.99 36.10
C SER A 391 -13.48 -6.67 35.34
N LEU A 392 -14.55 -7.46 35.53
CA LEU A 392 -15.86 -7.19 34.92
C LEU A 392 -16.54 -5.99 35.58
N ALA A 393 -16.50 -5.88 36.91
CA ALA A 393 -17.07 -4.78 37.65
C ALA A 393 -16.42 -3.43 37.28
N GLY A 394 -15.09 -3.40 37.10
CA GLY A 394 -14.37 -2.21 36.64
C GLY A 394 -14.78 -1.73 35.24
N LEU A 395 -15.42 -2.58 34.43
CA LEU A 395 -15.95 -2.25 33.10
C LEU A 395 -17.46 -1.96 33.12
N GLY A 396 -18.09 -1.94 34.29
CA GLY A 396 -19.55 -1.82 34.42
C GLY A 396 -20.31 -3.08 33.99
N LEU A 397 -19.63 -4.22 33.93
CA LEU A 397 -20.14 -5.52 33.48
C LEU A 397 -20.32 -6.50 34.66
N ALA A 398 -20.57 -5.98 35.87
CA ALA A 398 -20.70 -6.80 37.08
C ALA A 398 -21.86 -7.80 37.00
N ASP A 399 -22.92 -7.45 36.27
CA ASP A 399 -24.17 -8.22 36.15
C ASP A 399 -24.20 -9.13 34.92
N VAL A 400 -23.07 -9.30 34.23
CA VAL A 400 -23.01 -10.21 33.07
C VAL A 400 -23.32 -11.64 33.53
N PRO A 401 -24.24 -12.35 32.85
CA PRO A 401 -24.60 -13.72 33.21
C PRO A 401 -23.37 -14.64 33.28
N PRO A 402 -23.29 -15.53 34.28
CA PRO A 402 -22.11 -16.37 34.50
C PRO A 402 -21.85 -17.40 33.39
N ASP A 403 -22.84 -17.63 32.52
CA ASP A 403 -22.79 -18.49 31.34
C ASP A 403 -22.17 -17.79 30.10
N ILE A 404 -21.86 -16.50 30.18
CA ILE A 404 -21.17 -15.80 29.10
C ILE A 404 -19.69 -16.22 29.05
N THR A 405 -19.33 -16.88 27.95
CA THR A 405 -17.95 -17.30 27.67
C THR A 405 -17.16 -16.18 26.99
N PHE A 406 -16.11 -15.72 27.65
CA PHE A 406 -15.15 -14.79 27.07
C PHE A 406 -14.05 -15.53 26.33
N HIS A 407 -13.50 -14.88 25.31
CA HIS A 407 -12.41 -15.42 24.51
C HIS A 407 -11.23 -14.45 24.48
N ARG A 408 -10.02 -15.00 24.34
CA ARG A 408 -8.81 -14.25 24.01
C ARG A 408 -8.02 -14.97 22.93
N GLY A 409 -7.24 -14.24 22.15
CA GLY A 409 -6.35 -14.83 21.16
C GLY A 409 -4.97 -15.09 21.76
N ARG A 410 -4.54 -16.35 21.84
CA ARG A 410 -3.21 -16.69 22.39
C ARG A 410 -2.03 -16.30 21.48
N GLY A 411 -2.30 -16.14 20.18
CA GLY A 411 -1.28 -15.88 19.16
C GLY A 411 -0.82 -17.17 18.46
N CYS A 412 -0.80 -17.14 17.14
CA CYS A 412 -0.34 -18.24 16.28
C CYS A 412 0.23 -17.68 14.97
N ASP A 413 0.85 -18.53 14.16
CA ASP A 413 1.47 -18.10 12.90
C ASP A 413 0.44 -17.51 11.91
N ALA A 414 -0.81 -18.00 11.93
CA ALA A 414 -1.89 -17.49 11.07
C ALA A 414 -2.29 -16.03 11.33
N CYS A 415 -1.96 -15.48 12.51
CA CYS A 415 -2.15 -14.07 12.87
C CYS A 415 -0.83 -13.33 13.12
N GLY A 416 0.32 -13.92 12.75
CA GLY A 416 1.64 -13.34 13.01
C GLY A 416 1.91 -13.15 14.50
N ARG A 417 1.44 -14.09 15.34
CA ARG A 417 1.59 -14.09 16.81
C ARG A 417 0.96 -12.91 17.53
N ARG A 418 -0.02 -12.22 16.91
CA ARG A 418 -0.72 -11.06 17.52
C ARG A 418 -1.95 -11.43 18.34
N GLY A 419 -2.56 -12.60 18.09
CA GLY A 419 -3.84 -13.00 18.68
C GLY A 419 -5.09 -12.42 18.00
N TYR A 420 -4.92 -11.51 17.03
CA TYR A 420 -6.01 -10.84 16.33
C TYR A 420 -5.88 -10.98 14.82
N LYS A 421 -7.01 -11.13 14.12
CA LYS A 421 -7.06 -11.18 12.66
C LYS A 421 -8.37 -10.56 12.16
N GLY A 422 -8.27 -9.39 11.53
CA GLY A 422 -9.43 -8.60 11.09
C GLY A 422 -9.82 -7.49 12.07
N ARG A 423 -10.88 -6.77 11.71
CA ARG A 423 -11.48 -5.70 12.50
C ARG A 423 -13.00 -5.73 12.31
N THR A 424 -13.73 -5.29 13.32
CA THR A 424 -15.19 -5.06 13.26
C THR A 424 -15.51 -3.69 13.83
N GLY A 425 -16.61 -3.09 13.39
CA GLY A 425 -17.13 -1.86 13.98
C GLY A 425 -17.81 -2.12 15.31
N ILE A 426 -17.70 -1.15 16.22
CA ILE A 426 -18.60 -0.97 17.36
C ILE A 426 -19.25 0.41 17.21
N HIS A 427 -20.53 0.49 17.56
CA HIS A 427 -21.38 1.60 17.14
C HIS A 427 -22.25 2.10 18.30
N GLU A 428 -22.41 3.41 18.34
CA GLU A 428 -23.36 4.14 19.19
C GLU A 428 -24.31 4.87 18.23
N VAL A 429 -25.59 4.48 18.18
CA VAL A 429 -26.57 5.06 17.25
C VAL A 429 -27.53 5.93 18.04
N LEU A 430 -27.39 7.25 17.88
CA LEU A 430 -28.27 8.25 18.47
C LEU A 430 -29.30 8.69 17.43
N VAL A 431 -30.58 8.43 17.69
CA VAL A 431 -31.71 8.85 16.82
C VAL A 431 -32.32 10.13 17.38
N MET A 432 -32.63 11.08 16.51
CA MET A 432 -33.22 12.36 16.91
C MET A 432 -34.70 12.23 17.22
N ASP A 433 -35.06 12.40 18.48
CA ASP A 433 -36.43 12.55 18.97
C ASP A 433 -36.74 14.01 19.36
N GLU A 434 -37.98 14.25 19.80
CA GLU A 434 -38.43 15.60 20.14
C GLU A 434 -37.70 16.19 21.35
N THR A 435 -37.38 15.35 22.35
CA THR A 435 -36.65 15.81 23.53
C THR A 435 -35.24 16.28 23.17
N LEU A 436 -34.52 15.53 22.32
CA LEU A 436 -33.22 15.95 21.83
C LEU A 436 -33.30 17.24 21.02
N ARG A 437 -34.34 17.42 20.20
CA ARG A 437 -34.58 18.68 19.46
C ARG A 437 -34.79 19.86 20.39
N GLU A 438 -35.63 19.71 21.42
CA GLU A 438 -35.85 20.74 22.45
C GLU A 438 -34.56 21.06 23.22
N MET A 439 -33.79 20.03 23.58
CA MET A 439 -32.49 20.20 24.25
C MET A 439 -31.48 20.97 23.40
N ILE A 440 -31.43 20.71 22.09
CA ILE A 440 -30.59 21.47 21.16
C ILE A 440 -31.06 22.93 21.08
N ALA A 441 -32.37 23.15 20.92
CA ALA A 441 -32.96 24.49 20.87
C ALA A 441 -32.66 25.30 22.14
N ALA A 442 -32.67 24.64 23.31
CA ALA A 442 -32.31 25.22 24.60
C ALA A 442 -30.79 25.34 24.85
N ARG A 443 -29.94 24.92 23.89
CA ARG A 443 -28.48 24.87 24.02
C ARG A 443 -28.02 24.09 25.27
N ALA A 444 -28.68 22.95 25.53
CA ALA A 444 -28.34 22.07 26.63
C ALA A 444 -26.87 21.62 26.57
N THR A 445 -26.26 21.44 27.74
CA THR A 445 -24.86 21.00 27.82
C THR A 445 -24.68 19.58 27.28
N ALA A 446 -23.48 19.28 26.75
CA ALA A 446 -23.12 17.94 26.28
C ALA A 446 -23.40 16.83 27.32
N ASN A 447 -23.17 17.11 28.61
CA ASN A 447 -23.44 16.16 29.70
C ASN A 447 -24.93 15.92 29.91
N ALA A 448 -25.79 16.93 29.74
CA ALA A 448 -27.23 16.75 29.82
C ALA A 448 -27.72 15.88 28.67
N ILE A 449 -27.26 16.17 27.45
CA ILE A 449 -27.59 15.39 26.24
C ILE A 449 -27.11 13.94 26.42
N ARG A 450 -25.87 13.71 26.86
CA ARG A 450 -25.32 12.36 27.10
C ARG A 450 -26.04 11.60 28.22
N LYS A 451 -26.66 12.29 29.17
CA LYS A 451 -27.43 11.62 30.23
C LYS A 451 -28.81 11.16 29.74
N TYR A 452 -29.35 11.85 28.75
CA TYR A 452 -30.62 11.51 28.12
C TYR A 452 -30.45 10.43 27.05
N ALA A 453 -29.47 10.63 26.16
CA ALA A 453 -29.03 9.68 25.14
C ALA A 453 -28.47 8.41 25.78
#